data_AF-A0A231PCA3-F1
#
_entry.id   AF-A0A231PCA3-F1
#
_cell.length_a   1.000
_cell.length_b   1.000
_cell.length_c   1.000
_cell.angle_alpha   90.00
_cell.angle_beta   90.00
_cell.angle_gamma   90.00
#
_symmetry.space_group_name_H-M   'P 1'
#
loop_
_entity.id
_entity.type
_entity.pdbx_description
1 polymer ?
#
loop_
_entity_poly.entity_id
_entity_poly.type
_entity_poly.pdbx_seq_one_letter_code
_entity_poly.pdbx_strand_id
1 'polypeptide(L)'
;MDGRAFPAAADTPLVDLMFTVGHSLHGLRTEGAATIDFTENTYVIRLELVGDRVRFTASHDAPAPAPGCPLDTYACEARRFVTDGVEYLERQHPALARNPAMAALRELAGVRATPGCLAMPGAAVRTCPCPR
;
A
#
# COMPACT_ATOMS: atom_id res chain seq x y z
N MET A 1 20.46 -20.43 16.57
CA MET A 1 19.36 -19.54 16.13
C MET A 1 19.91 -18.13 16.15
N ASP A 2 20.42 -17.66 15.03
CA ASP A 2 21.05 -16.34 14.92
C ASP A 2 19.95 -15.29 14.84
N GLY A 3 19.60 -14.73 16.00
CA GLY A 3 18.79 -13.54 16.12
C GLY A 3 19.54 -12.35 15.53
N ARG A 4 19.43 -12.17 14.20
CA ARG A 4 19.77 -10.88 13.59
C ARG A 4 18.75 -9.89 14.12
N ALA A 5 19.18 -9.08 15.10
CA ALA A 5 18.43 -7.92 15.55
C ALA A 5 17.99 -7.15 14.31
N PHE A 6 16.67 -7.05 14.12
CA PHE A 6 16.11 -6.12 13.15
C PHE A 6 16.67 -4.73 13.52
N PRO A 7 17.28 -3.98 12.59
CA PRO A 7 17.68 -2.62 12.89
C PRO A 7 16.44 -1.86 13.37
N ALA A 8 16.54 -1.05 14.42
CA ALA A 8 15.43 -0.23 14.91
C ALA A 8 14.76 0.63 13.81
N ALA A 9 15.46 0.87 12.68
CA ALA A 9 14.95 1.49 11.47
C ALA A 9 13.89 0.66 10.70
N ALA A 10 13.71 -0.61 11.03
CA ALA A 10 12.67 -1.48 10.50
C ALA A 10 11.47 -1.62 11.44
N ASP A 11 11.57 -1.12 12.69
CA ASP A 11 10.43 -0.78 13.56
C ASP A 11 9.85 0.60 13.17
N THR A 12 9.93 0.95 11.88
CA THR A 12 9.37 2.21 11.38
C THR A 12 7.92 1.94 10.99
N PRO A 13 6.93 2.70 11.51
CA PRO A 13 5.52 2.58 11.10
C PRO A 13 5.31 2.61 9.58
N LEU A 14 6.24 3.21 8.84
CA LEU A 14 6.25 3.23 7.38
C LEU A 14 6.42 1.84 6.75
N VAL A 15 7.25 0.96 7.30
CA VAL A 15 7.45 -0.41 6.77
C VAL A 15 6.16 -1.22 6.93
N ASP A 16 5.56 -1.17 8.11
CA ASP A 16 4.27 -1.80 8.41
C ASP A 16 3.19 -1.29 7.47
N LEU A 17 3.07 0.03 7.32
CA LEU A 17 2.10 0.65 6.42
C LEU A 17 2.29 0.22 4.95
N MET A 18 3.53 0.11 4.48
CA MET A 18 3.82 -0.39 3.13
C MET A 18 3.43 -1.85 2.95
N PHE A 19 3.65 -2.70 3.96
CA PHE A 19 3.20 -4.10 3.93
C PHE A 19 1.68 -4.18 3.90
N THR A 20 1.01 -3.44 4.78
CA THR A 20 -0.45 -3.38 4.82
C THR A 20 -1.04 -2.96 3.47
N VAL A 21 -0.49 -1.91 2.83
CA VAL A 21 -0.92 -1.47 1.49
C VAL A 21 -0.60 -2.51 0.40
N GLY A 22 0.56 -3.16 0.48
CA GLY A 22 0.92 -4.24 -0.44
C GLY A 22 -0.03 -5.43 -0.34
N HIS A 23 -0.35 -5.84 0.89
CA HIS A 23 -1.30 -6.92 1.17
C HIS A 23 -2.72 -6.56 0.73
N SER A 24 -3.16 -5.31 0.91
CA SER A 24 -4.49 -4.93 0.46
C SER A 24 -4.63 -4.93 -1.07
N LEU A 25 -3.58 -4.54 -1.80
CA LEU A 25 -3.55 -4.69 -3.26
C LEU A 25 -3.57 -6.17 -3.68
N HIS A 26 -2.83 -7.03 -2.97
CA HIS A 26 -2.83 -8.47 -3.25
C HIS A 26 -4.22 -9.09 -3.00
N GLY A 27 -4.84 -8.80 -1.87
CA GLY A 27 -6.19 -9.27 -1.52
C GLY A 27 -7.25 -8.82 -2.52
N LEU A 28 -7.24 -7.54 -2.92
CA LEU A 28 -8.18 -7.04 -3.94
C LEU A 28 -8.06 -7.79 -5.28
N ARG A 29 -6.86 -8.22 -5.68
CA ARG A 29 -6.63 -8.94 -6.94
C ARG A 29 -7.01 -10.42 -6.88
N THR A 30 -6.85 -11.03 -5.71
CA THR A 30 -6.96 -12.49 -5.55
C THR A 30 -8.32 -12.90 -4.98
N GLU A 31 -8.84 -12.10 -4.05
CA GLU A 31 -10.05 -12.38 -3.28
C GLU A 31 -11.16 -11.36 -3.55
N GLY A 32 -10.85 -10.23 -4.18
CA GLY A 32 -11.80 -9.14 -4.39
C GLY A 32 -12.10 -8.33 -3.12
N ALA A 33 -11.38 -8.59 -2.03
CA ALA A 33 -11.52 -7.87 -0.76
C ALA A 33 -10.18 -7.78 -0.04
N ALA A 34 -10.05 -6.79 0.84
CA ALA A 34 -8.86 -6.56 1.64
C ALA A 34 -9.14 -5.71 2.88
N THR A 35 -8.18 -5.68 3.79
CA THR A 35 -8.17 -4.79 4.95
C THR A 35 -6.85 -4.05 5.04
N ILE A 36 -6.94 -2.77 5.38
CA ILE A 36 -5.83 -1.97 5.89
C ILE A 36 -6.06 -1.84 7.38
N ASP A 37 -5.16 -2.43 8.16
CA ASP A 37 -5.14 -2.37 9.62
C ASP A 37 -3.89 -1.59 10.05
N PHE A 38 -4.02 -0.77 11.08
CA PHE A 38 -2.90 -0.06 11.66
C PHE A 38 -2.64 -0.65 13.04
N THR A 39 -1.47 -1.23 13.23
CA THR A 39 -1.09 -1.96 14.46
C THR A 39 -1.31 -1.17 15.76
N GLU A 40 -1.34 0.17 15.69
CA GLU A 40 -1.52 1.08 16.83
C GLU A 40 -2.96 1.57 17.05
N ASN A 41 -3.93 1.20 16.21
CA ASN A 41 -5.32 1.63 16.36
C ASN A 41 -6.31 0.51 16.01
N THR A 42 -7.55 0.58 16.53
CA THR A 42 -8.60 -0.41 16.21
C THR A 42 -9.35 -0.09 14.91
N TYR A 43 -8.84 0.86 14.11
CA TYR A 43 -9.49 1.31 12.89
C TYR A 43 -9.04 0.44 11.72
N VAL A 44 -10.00 -0.27 11.16
CA VAL A 44 -9.80 -1.09 9.98
C VAL A 44 -10.49 -0.43 8.80
N ILE A 45 -9.74 -0.12 7.76
CA ILE A 45 -10.30 0.26 6.47
C ILE A 45 -10.48 -1.04 5.69
N ARG A 46 -11.72 -1.38 5.39
CA ARG A 46 -12.07 -2.49 4.49
C ARG A 46 -12.10 -1.97 3.07
N LEU A 47 -11.58 -2.78 2.15
CA LEU A 47 -11.57 -2.52 0.72
C LEU A 47 -12.29 -3.67 0.05
N GLU A 48 -13.19 -3.36 -0.87
CA GLU A 48 -13.93 -4.36 -1.64
C GLU A 48 -13.95 -3.97 -3.11
N LEU A 49 -13.83 -4.96 -3.99
CA LEU A 49 -13.94 -4.78 -5.43
C LEU A 49 -15.41 -4.92 -5.85
N VAL A 50 -15.99 -3.81 -6.32
CA VAL A 50 -17.34 -3.75 -6.87
C VAL A 50 -17.23 -3.42 -8.36
N GLY A 51 -17.32 -4.45 -9.20
CA GLY A 51 -16.98 -4.33 -10.62
C GLY A 51 -15.49 -4.09 -10.81
N ASP A 52 -15.11 -2.97 -11.43
CA ASP A 52 -13.72 -2.54 -11.63
C ASP A 52 -13.27 -1.51 -10.58
N ARG A 53 -14.10 -1.24 -9.56
CA ARG A 53 -13.87 -0.17 -8.58
C ARG A 53 -13.61 -0.72 -7.19
N VAL A 54 -12.60 -0.15 -6.54
CA VAL A 54 -12.30 -0.34 -5.13
C VAL A 54 -13.20 0.58 -4.31
N ARG A 55 -14.02 0.00 -3.45
CA ARG A 55 -14.85 0.68 -2.45
C ARG A 55 -14.15 0.61 -1.10
N PHE A 56 -14.11 1.73 -0.41
CA PHE A 56 -13.55 1.82 0.95
C PHE A 56 -14.71 1.84 1.96
N THR A 57 -14.58 1.08 3.04
CA THR A 57 -15.53 1.11 4.16
C THR A 57 -14.74 1.16 5.46
N ALA A 58 -14.91 2.22 6.24
CA ALA A 58 -14.31 2.30 7.57
C ALA A 58 -15.12 1.46 8.56
N SER A 59 -14.46 0.83 9.52
CA SER A 59 -15.13 0.04 10.57
C SER A 59 -15.93 0.88 11.58
N HIS A 60 -15.81 2.22 11.58
CA HIS A 60 -16.54 3.12 12.47
C HIS A 60 -17.16 4.29 11.68
N ASP A 61 -18.44 4.60 11.95
CA ASP A 61 -19.19 5.79 11.51
C ASP A 61 -18.79 6.42 10.16
N ALA A 62 -19.02 5.72 9.04
CA ALA A 62 -18.98 6.33 7.72
C ALA A 62 -20.42 6.66 7.26
N PRO A 63 -20.89 7.92 7.38
CA PRO A 63 -22.28 8.28 7.07
C PRO A 63 -22.58 8.38 5.56
N ALA A 64 -21.65 7.97 4.69
CA ALA A 64 -21.86 7.87 3.26
C ALA A 64 -21.03 6.71 2.68
N PRO A 65 -21.47 6.05 1.58
CA PRO A 65 -20.59 5.14 0.86
C PRO A 65 -19.34 5.91 0.45
N ALA A 66 -18.17 5.47 0.92
CA ALA A 66 -16.95 6.19 0.62
C ALA A 66 -16.72 6.20 -0.91
N PRO A 67 -16.27 7.34 -1.46
CA PRO A 67 -15.97 7.42 -2.88
C PRO A 67 -14.97 6.32 -3.27
N GLY A 68 -15.33 5.49 -4.23
CA GLY A 68 -14.47 4.44 -4.76
C GLY A 68 -13.63 4.92 -5.94
N CYS A 69 -12.52 4.24 -6.21
CA CYS A 69 -11.65 4.51 -7.37
C CYS A 69 -11.48 3.25 -8.23
N PRO A 70 -11.10 3.36 -9.52
CA PRO A 70 -10.75 2.19 -10.32
C PRO A 70 -9.62 1.38 -9.67
N LEU A 71 -9.65 0.05 -9.79
CA LEU A 71 -8.62 -0.85 -9.28
C LEU A 71 -7.23 -0.48 -9.81
N ASP A 72 -7.13 -0.09 -11.08
CA ASP A 72 -5.85 0.32 -11.68
C ASP A 72 -5.29 1.60 -11.05
N THR A 73 -6.16 2.56 -10.71
CA THR A 73 -5.75 3.78 -10.00
C THR A 73 -5.23 3.42 -8.61
N TYR A 74 -5.96 2.60 -7.86
CA TYR A 74 -5.53 2.14 -6.55
C TYR A 74 -4.19 1.38 -6.61
N ALA A 75 -4.08 0.42 -7.53
CA ALA A 75 -2.87 -0.36 -7.75
C ALA A 75 -1.68 0.53 -8.08
N CYS A 76 -1.90 1.60 -8.83
CA CYS A 76 -0.85 2.51 -9.21
C CYS A 76 -0.34 3.33 -8.02
N GLU A 77 -1.25 3.93 -7.26
CA GLU A 77 -0.88 4.69 -6.06
C GLU A 77 -0.25 3.80 -4.99
N ALA A 78 -0.73 2.58 -4.79
CA ALA A 78 -0.14 1.61 -3.87
C ALA A 78 1.31 1.25 -4.26
N ARG A 79 1.57 0.98 -5.55
CA ARG A 79 2.91 0.71 -6.06
C ARG A 79 3.83 1.91 -5.92
N ARG A 80 3.34 3.11 -6.23
CA ARG A 80 4.09 4.35 -6.09
C ARG A 80 4.47 4.58 -4.64
N PHE A 81 3.51 4.48 -3.72
CA PHE A 81 3.75 4.63 -2.29
C PHE A 81 4.83 3.67 -1.77
N VAL A 82 4.75 2.38 -2.13
CA VAL A 82 5.77 1.39 -1.74
C VAL A 82 7.13 1.70 -2.37
N THR A 83 7.17 2.14 -3.64
CA THR A 83 8.42 2.50 -4.31
C THR A 83 9.09 3.70 -3.63
N ASP A 84 8.34 4.80 -3.47
CA ASP A 84 8.81 6.04 -2.86
C ASP A 84 9.24 5.81 -1.40
N GLY A 85 8.49 4.99 -0.65
CA GLY A 85 8.79 4.64 0.73
C GLY A 85 10.05 3.79 0.88
N VAL A 86 10.24 2.79 0.02
CA VAL A 86 11.47 1.98 0.02
C VAL A 86 12.67 2.83 -0.37
N GLU A 87 12.57 3.66 -1.41
CA GLU A 87 13.66 4.58 -1.79
C GLU A 87 14.00 5.55 -0.64
N TYR A 88 12.98 6.07 0.05
CA TYR A 88 13.18 6.92 1.22
C TYR A 88 13.96 6.19 2.32
N LEU A 89 13.53 4.96 2.68
CA LEU A 89 14.20 4.17 3.71
C LEU A 89 15.63 3.78 3.32
N GLU A 90 15.88 3.41 2.07
CA GLU A 90 17.21 3.06 1.59
C GLU A 90 18.16 4.29 1.59
N ARG A 91 17.64 5.49 1.32
CA ARG A 91 18.41 6.74 1.45
C ARG A 91 18.76 7.05 2.90
N GLN A 92 17.81 6.90 3.83
CA GLN A 92 18.04 7.19 5.26
C GLN A 92 18.89 6.11 5.94
N HIS A 93 18.73 4.86 5.52
CA HIS A 93 19.38 3.69 6.11
C HIS A 93 19.88 2.73 5.01
N PRO A 94 21.05 2.98 4.41
CA PRO A 94 21.57 2.19 3.28
C PRO A 94 21.73 0.68 3.56
N ALA A 95 21.83 0.28 4.83
CA ALA A 95 21.84 -1.13 5.22
C ALA A 95 20.53 -1.86 4.87
N LEU A 96 19.39 -1.15 4.80
CA LEU A 96 18.09 -1.71 4.44
C LEU A 96 18.01 -2.17 2.98
N ALA A 97 18.86 -1.65 2.08
CA ALA A 97 18.88 -2.08 0.69
C ALA A 97 19.20 -3.58 0.52
N ARG A 98 19.87 -4.19 1.51
CA ARG A 98 20.18 -5.63 1.55
C ARG A 98 19.19 -6.41 2.42
N ASN A 99 18.18 -5.76 2.99
CA ASN A 99 17.20 -6.41 3.84
C ASN A 99 16.17 -7.15 2.96
N PRO A 100 15.96 -8.47 3.16
CA PRO A 100 14.99 -9.25 2.38
C PRO A 100 13.56 -8.71 2.48
N ALA A 101 13.20 -8.00 3.56
CA ALA A 101 11.89 -7.37 3.69
C ALA A 101 11.63 -6.31 2.59
N MET A 102 12.67 -5.57 2.16
CA MET A 102 12.53 -4.59 1.08
C MET A 102 12.30 -5.25 -0.29
N ALA A 103 12.88 -6.44 -0.51
CA ALA A 103 12.62 -7.24 -1.70
C ALA A 103 11.19 -7.80 -1.69
N ALA A 104 10.76 -8.35 -0.55
CA ALA A 104 9.41 -8.86 -0.37
C ALA A 104 8.34 -7.78 -0.57
N LEU A 105 8.55 -6.56 -0.07
CA LEU A 105 7.65 -5.42 -0.29
C LEU A 105 7.46 -5.09 -1.78
N ARG A 106 8.57 -5.01 -2.51
CA ARG A 106 8.56 -4.73 -3.96
C ARG A 106 7.80 -5.81 -4.72
N GLU A 107 8.02 -7.08 -4.37
CA GLU A 107 7.31 -8.20 -4.98
C GLU A 107 5.81 -8.17 -4.67
N LEU A 108 5.45 -7.96 -3.39
CA LEU A 108 4.07 -7.94 -2.91
C LEU A 108 3.24 -6.86 -3.59
N ALA A 109 3.77 -5.64 -3.69
CA ALA A 109 3.10 -4.55 -4.40
C ALA A 109 3.10 -4.75 -5.94
N GLY A 110 3.81 -5.76 -6.44
CA GLY A 110 3.99 -5.98 -7.87
C GLY A 110 4.76 -4.83 -8.51
N VAL A 111 5.74 -4.28 -7.78
CA VAL A 111 6.76 -3.34 -8.29
C VAL A 111 7.74 -4.15 -9.13
N ARG A 112 7.26 -4.73 -10.23
CA ARG A 112 8.11 -4.95 -11.39
C ARG A 112 8.06 -3.64 -12.17
N ALA A 113 9.17 -3.28 -12.82
CA ALA A 113 9.37 -2.04 -13.57
C ALA A 113 8.40 -1.89 -14.76
N THR A 114 7.10 -1.78 -14.50
CA THR A 114 6.09 -1.39 -15.48
C THR A 114 6.04 0.14 -15.51
N PRO A 115 6.42 0.79 -16.63
CA PRO A 115 6.40 2.25 -16.75
C PRO A 115 4.99 2.85 -16.71
N GLY A 116 3.95 2.01 -16.73
CA GLY A 116 2.56 2.41 -16.95
C GLY A 116 1.93 3.27 -15.86
N CYS A 117 2.58 3.42 -14.70
CA CYS A 117 2.08 4.30 -13.65
C CYS A 117 2.39 5.79 -13.89
N LEU A 118 3.43 6.09 -14.66
CA LEU A 118 3.95 7.45 -14.84
C LEU A 118 3.47 8.12 -16.15
N ALA A 119 2.70 7.40 -16.97
CA ALA A 119 2.22 7.88 -18.27
C ALA A 119 0.70 8.13 -18.28
N MET A 120 0.22 9.05 -17.44
CA MET A 120 -1.10 9.68 -17.62
C MET A 120 -0.88 11.11 -18.11
N PRO A 121 -1.05 11.41 -19.42
CA PRO A 121 -0.97 12.77 -19.91
C PRO A 121 -2.23 13.54 -19.49
N GLY A 122 -2.07 14.61 -18.71
CA GLY A 122 -3.00 15.75 -18.67
C GLY A 122 -4.39 15.55 -18.06
N ALA A 123 -4.73 14.41 -17.46
CA ALA A 123 -5.96 14.28 -16.68
C ALA A 123 -5.64 14.61 -15.21
N ALA A 124 -6.33 15.61 -14.65
CA ALA A 124 -6.29 15.99 -13.24
C ALA A 124 -6.05 14.77 -12.34
N VAL A 125 -5.05 14.86 -11.45
CA VAL A 125 -4.71 13.84 -10.45
C VAL A 125 -5.99 13.41 -9.73
N ARG A 126 -6.61 12.32 -10.20
CA ARG A 126 -7.71 11.64 -9.53
C ARG A 126 -7.06 10.64 -8.59
N THR A 127 -6.49 11.15 -7.51
CA THR A 127 -6.06 10.29 -6.40
C THR A 127 -7.26 9.45 -5.93
N CYS A 128 -7.03 8.21 -5.48
CA CYS A 128 -8.05 7.51 -4.72
C CYS A 128 -8.35 8.37 -3.47
N PRO A 129 -9.58 8.88 -3.32
CA PRO A 129 -9.92 9.65 -2.14
C PRO A 129 -9.96 8.69 -0.94
N CYS A 130 -9.06 8.89 0.03
CA CYS A 130 -9.22 8.26 1.33
C CYS A 130 -10.41 8.92 2.06
N PRO A 131 -11.26 8.16 2.76
CA PRO A 131 -12.18 8.75 3.72
C PRO A 131 -11.36 9.55 4.74
N ARG A 132 -11.78 10.80 5.01
CA ARG A 132 -11.19 11.67 6.04
C ARG A 132 -11.79 11.36 7.39
#